data_AF-A0A7K4D163-F1
#
_entry.id   AF-A0A7K4D163-F1
#
_cell.length_a   1.000
_cell.length_b   1.000
_cell.length_c   1.000
_cell.angle_alpha   90.00
_cell.angle_beta   90.00
_cell.angle_gamma   90.00
#
_symmetry.space_group_name_H-M   'P 1'
#
loop_
_entity.id
_entity.type
_entity.pdbx_description
1 polymer ?
#
loop_
_entity_poly.entity_id
_entity_poly.type
_entity_poly.pdbx_seq_one_letter_code
_entity_poly.pdbx_strand_id
1 'polypeptide(L)'
;MTSRVFLDTGILTLFLAKNCPQKIKELMDNIKAGNIEGHTLAPVLVETFFHVCKLDGIDDAKVSIHSLLKEYPLRIGEQDTSLVVSAG
;
A
#
# COMPACT_ATOMS: atom_id res chain seq x y z
N MET A 1 -2.76 11.64 19.81
CA MET A 1 -3.35 11.47 18.48
C MET A 1 -2.53 10.42 17.75
N THR A 2 -3.15 9.37 17.23
CA THR A 2 -2.45 8.41 16.35
C THR A 2 -2.15 9.12 15.03
N SER A 3 -0.90 9.06 14.57
CA SER A 3 -0.53 9.65 13.28
C SER A 3 -1.23 8.92 12.14
N ARG A 4 -1.62 9.64 11.09
CA ARG A 4 -2.24 9.08 9.88
C ARG A 4 -1.30 9.27 8.70
N VAL A 5 -1.17 8.22 7.91
CA VAL A 5 -0.38 8.26 6.67
C VAL A 5 -1.19 7.72 5.52
N PHE A 6 -0.95 8.31 4.34
CA PHE A 6 -1.50 7.81 3.10
C PHE A 6 -0.37 7.15 2.31
N LEU A 7 -0.54 5.88 1.98
CA LEU A 7 0.43 5.09 1.24
C LEU A 7 0.12 5.18 -0.25
N ASP A 8 1.11 5.66 -1.01
CA ASP A 8 1.07 5.68 -2.46
C ASP A 8 1.59 4.36 -3.06
N THR A 9 1.54 4.28 -4.39
CA THR A 9 2.01 3.12 -5.14
C THR A 9 3.51 2.87 -4.96
N GLY A 10 4.31 3.94 -4.90
CA GLY A 10 5.76 3.85 -4.80
C GLY A 10 6.21 3.23 -3.47
N ILE A 11 5.63 3.68 -2.36
CA ILE A 11 5.89 3.16 -1.02
C ILE A 11 5.50 1.69 -0.93
N LEU A 12 4.31 1.32 -1.41
CA LEU A 12 3.85 -0.08 -1.37
C LEU A 12 4.70 -0.99 -2.26
N THR A 13 5.06 -0.53 -3.46
CA THR A 13 5.91 -1.29 -4.38
C THR A 13 7.31 -1.50 -3.81
N LEU A 14 7.91 -0.45 -3.25
CA LEU A 14 9.22 -0.55 -2.58
C LEU A 14 9.17 -1.44 -1.34
N PHE A 15 8.07 -1.42 -0.61
CA PHE A 15 7.87 -2.29 0.54
C PHE A 15 7.84 -3.77 0.14
N LEU A 16 7.16 -4.10 -0.95
CA LEU A 16 7.04 -5.46 -1.46
C LEU A 16 8.29 -5.93 -2.24
N ALA A 17 9.18 -5.02 -2.62
CA ALA A 17 10.41 -5.36 -3.31
C ALA A 17 11.41 -6.08 -2.38
N LYS A 18 12.24 -6.94 -2.97
CA LYS A 18 13.28 -7.71 -2.24
C LYS A 18 14.24 -6.83 -1.43
N ASN A 19 14.51 -5.60 -1.90
CA ASN A 19 15.40 -4.64 -1.26
C ASN A 19 14.63 -3.44 -0.71
N CYS A 20 13.71 -3.70 0.23
CA CYS A 20 12.91 -2.67 0.88
C CYS A 20 13.81 -1.71 1.72
N PRO A 21 13.73 -0.37 1.50
CA PRO A 21 14.42 0.60 2.34
C PRO A 21 14.00 0.52 3.81
N GLN A 22 14.98 0.62 4.72
CA GLN A 22 14.75 0.48 6.16
C GLN A 22 13.66 1.42 6.70
N LYS A 23 13.61 2.68 6.24
CA LYS A 23 12.59 3.64 6.66
C LYS A 23 11.16 3.23 6.27
N ILE A 24 11.00 2.57 5.11
CA ILE A 24 9.70 2.06 4.66
C ILE A 24 9.31 0.86 5.51
N LYS A 25 10.27 -0.02 5.80
CA LYS A 25 10.04 -1.15 6.72
C LYS A 25 9.58 -0.68 8.10
N GLU A 26 10.26 0.30 8.68
CA GLU A 26 9.88 0.91 9.97
C GLU A 26 8.50 1.57 9.92
N LEU A 27 8.16 2.25 8.82
CA LEU A 27 6.82 2.81 8.61
C LEU A 27 5.76 1.70 8.64
N MET A 28 5.98 0.62 7.89
CA MET A 28 5.03 -0.49 7.78
C MET A 28 4.93 -1.29 9.09
N ASP A 29 6.03 -1.48 9.82
CA ASP A 29 6.03 -2.11 11.15
C ASP A 29 5.21 -1.28 12.16
N ASN A 30 5.31 0.05 12.11
CA ASN A 30 4.49 0.94 12.94
C ASN A 30 3.00 0.89 12.58
N ILE A 31 2.67 0.73 11.29
CA ILE A 31 1.28 0.51 10.85
C ILE A 31 0.79 -0.85 11.36
N LYS A 32 1.58 -1.91 11.21
CA LYS A 32 1.27 -3.27 11.68
C LYS A 32 1.05 -3.31 13.19
N ALA A 33 1.83 -2.56 13.96
CA ALA A 33 1.70 -2.43 15.41
C ALA A 33 0.52 -1.55 15.85
N GLY A 34 -0.14 -0.83 14.93
CA GLY A 34 -1.24 0.09 15.25
C GLY A 34 -0.79 1.45 15.83
N ASN A 35 0.50 1.76 15.79
CA ASN A 35 1.05 3.06 16.19
C ASN A 35 0.72 4.17 15.19
N ILE A 36 0.52 3.79 13.92
CA ILE A 36 0.16 4.66 12.81
C ILE A 36 -1.06 4.07 12.09
N GLU A 37 -2.04 4.91 11.78
CA GLU A 37 -3.17 4.53 10.94
C GLU A 37 -2.76 4.64 9.46
N GLY A 38 -2.67 3.50 8.78
CA GLY A 38 -2.34 3.44 7.36
C GLY A 38 -3.58 3.53 6.48
N HIS A 39 -3.55 4.41 5.49
CA HIS A 39 -4.61 4.56 4.49
C HIS A 39 -4.07 4.35 3.08
N THR A 40 -4.90 3.87 2.18
CA THR A 40 -4.62 3.84 0.73
C THR A 40 -5.93 3.88 -0.06
N LEU A 41 -5.85 3.87 -1.39
CA LEU A 41 -7.04 3.79 -2.26
C LEU A 41 -6.97 2.53 -3.12
N ALA A 42 -8.13 2.01 -3.52
CA ALA A 42 -8.17 0.83 -4.38
C ALA A 42 -7.35 0.98 -5.68
N PRO A 43 -7.35 2.13 -6.40
CA PRO A 43 -6.50 2.33 -7.58
C PRO A 43 -4.99 2.22 -7.29
N VAL A 44 -4.54 2.66 -6.11
CA VAL A 44 -3.14 2.53 -5.68
C VAL A 44 -2.75 1.06 -5.51
N LEU A 45 -3.65 0.22 -4.98
CA LEU A 45 -3.42 -1.22 -4.88
C LEU A 45 -3.37 -1.89 -6.26
N VAL A 46 -4.21 -1.46 -7.20
CA VAL A 46 -4.20 -1.95 -8.59
C VAL A 46 -2.88 -1.61 -9.28
N GLU A 47 -2.40 -0.37 -9.12
CA GLU A 47 -1.13 0.06 -9.68
C GLU A 47 0.07 -0.68 -9.05
N THR A 48 0.03 -0.85 -7.72
CA THR A 48 1.05 -1.62 -6.97
C THR A 48 1.10 -3.06 -7.48
N PHE A 49 -0.07 -3.71 -7.63
CA PHE A 49 -0.16 -5.06 -8.19
C PHE A 49 0.46 -5.14 -9.58
N PHE A 50 0.16 -4.19 -10.46
CA PHE A 50 0.74 -4.14 -11.80
C PHE A 50 2.27 -4.05 -11.77
N HIS A 51 2.83 -3.20 -10.90
CA HIS A 51 4.28 -3.09 -10.76
C HIS A 51 4.93 -4.37 -10.24
N VAL A 52 4.40 -4.96 -9.16
CA VAL A 52 4.94 -6.21 -8.62
C VAL A 52 4.80 -7.34 -9.64
N CYS A 53 3.69 -7.40 -10.39
CA CYS A 53 3.48 -8.38 -11.45
C CYS A 53 4.55 -8.27 -12.55
N LYS A 54 5.03 -7.07 -12.87
CA LYS A 54 6.12 -6.89 -13.84
C LYS A 54 7.49 -7.33 -13.30
N LEU A 55 7.69 -7.28 -11.99
CA LEU A 55 8.97 -7.60 -11.35
C LEU A 55 9.10 -9.09 -11.05
N ASP A 56 8.07 -9.69 -10.46
CA ASP A 56 8.12 -11.04 -9.89
C ASP A 56 7.14 -12.02 -10.57
N GLY A 57 6.24 -11.53 -11.42
CA GLY A 57 5.22 -12.35 -12.09
C GLY A 57 3.86 -12.31 -11.39
N ILE A 58 2.83 -12.78 -12.10
CA ILE A 58 1.43 -12.59 -11.69
C ILE A 58 1.05 -13.35 -10.43
N ASP A 59 1.56 -14.58 -10.25
CA ASP A 59 1.19 -15.41 -9.11
C ASP A 59 1.85 -14.90 -7.82
N ASP A 60 3.13 -14.53 -7.89
CA ASP A 60 3.84 -13.90 -6.78
C ASP A 60 3.23 -12.54 -6.41
N ALA A 61 2.79 -11.74 -7.39
CA ALA A 61 2.11 -10.48 -7.14
C ALA A 61 0.78 -10.67 -6.39
N LYS A 62 0.00 -11.70 -6.73
CA LYS A 62 -1.25 -12.03 -6.02
C LYS A 62 -0.96 -12.40 -4.57
N VAL A 63 0.04 -13.24 -4.34
CA VAL A 63 0.45 -13.65 -2.98
C VAL A 63 0.90 -12.44 -2.17
N SER A 64 1.76 -11.59 -2.73
CA SER A 64 2.27 -10.38 -2.09
C SER A 64 1.17 -9.40 -1.68
N ILE A 65 0.24 -9.08 -2.60
CA ILE A 65 -0.90 -8.19 -2.29
C ILE A 65 -1.83 -8.83 -1.26
N HIS A 66 -2.12 -10.13 -1.37
CA HIS A 66 -2.97 -10.80 -0.40
C HIS A 66 -2.36 -10.79 1.01
N SER A 67 -1.06 -11.07 1.12
CA SER A 67 -0.33 -11.01 2.39
C SER A 67 -0.31 -9.59 2.96
N LEU A 68 -0.08 -8.57 2.13
CA LEU A 68 -0.14 -7.17 2.54
C LEU A 68 -1.50 -6.83 3.18
N LEU A 69 -2.60 -7.14 2.49
CA LEU A 69 -3.95 -6.81 2.96
C LEU A 69 -4.38 -7.61 4.19
N LYS A 70 -3.81 -8.80 4.38
CA LYS A 70 -4.08 -9.65 5.54
C LYS A 70 -3.28 -9.24 6.77
N GLU A 71 -2.01 -8.87 6.59
CA GLU A 71 -1.09 -8.60 7.70
C GLU A 71 -1.10 -7.16 8.19
N TYR A 72 -1.44 -6.21 7.32
CA TYR A 72 -1.37 -4.78 7.63
C TYR A 72 -2.79 -4.21 7.65
N PRO A 73 -3.23 -3.58 8.76
CA PRO A 73 -4.59 -3.08 8.93
C PRO A 73 -4.82 -1.76 8.17
N LEU A 74 -4.69 -1.80 6.85
CA LEU A 74 -4.85 -0.64 5.98
C LEU A 74 -6.33 -0.28 5.80
N ARG A 75 -6.65 1.00 5.93
CA ARG A 75 -7.94 1.56 5.55
C ARG A 75 -7.94 1.89 4.07
N ILE A 76 -8.68 1.10 3.29
CA ILE A 76 -8.82 1.31 1.85
C ILE A 76 -10.01 2.23 1.64
N GLY A 77 -9.75 3.44 1.15
CA GLY A 77 -10.79 4.37 0.75
C GLY A 77 -11.32 4.04 -0.65
N GLU A 78 -12.58 4.39 -0.87
CA GLU A 78 -13.20 4.42 -2.20
C GLU A 78 -13.02 5.82 -2.81
N GLN A 79 -12.84 5.88 -4.12
CA GLN A 79 -12.87 7.13 -4.86
C GLN A 79 -14.24 7.25 -5.54
N ASP A 80 -14.88 8.39 -5.39
CA ASP A 80 -16.05 8.75 -6.17
C ASP A 80 -15.71 9.84 -7.21
N THR A 81 -16.62 10.06 -8.15
CA THR A 81 -16.43 11.06 -9.21
C THR A 81 -16.22 12.47 -8.63
N SER A 82 -16.81 12.78 -7.48
CA SER A 82 -16.68 14.09 -6.84
C SER A 82 -15.24 14.32 -6.36
N LEU A 83 -14.65 13.32 -5.71
CA LEU A 83 -13.27 13.33 -5.25
C LEU A 83 -12.29 13.43 -6.42
N VAL A 84 -12.53 12.67 -7.49
CA VAL A 84 -11.69 12.71 -8.70
C VAL A 84 -11.71 14.10 -9.33
N VAL A 85 -12.89 14.70 -9.53
CA VAL A 85 -13.02 16.05 -10.09
C VAL A 85 -12.37 17.09 -9.18
N SER A 86 -12.44 16.90 -7.85
CA SER A 86 -11.81 17.82 -6.89
C SER A 86 -10.28 17.72 -6.87
N ALA A 87 -9.71 16.59 -7.30
CA ALA A 87 -8.27 16.37 -7.36
C ALA A 87 -7.60 17.03 -8.59
N GLY A 88 -8.38 17.35 -9.63
CA GLY A 88 -7.93 18.00 -10.86
C GLY A 88 -7.82 17.07 -12.05
#